data_AF-A0A7S1IDF6-F1
#
_entry.id   AF-A0A7S1IDF6-F1
#
_cell.length_a   1.000
_cell.length_b   1.000
_cell.length_c   1.000
_cell.angle_alpha   90.00
_cell.angle_beta   90.00
_cell.angle_gamma   90.00
#
_symmetry.space_group_name_H-M   'P 1'
#
loop_
_entity.id
_entity.type
_entity.pdbx_description
1 polymer ?
#
loop_
_entity_poly.entity_id
_entity_poly.type
_entity_poly.pdbx_seq_one_letter_code
_entity_poly.pdbx_strand_id
1 'polypeptide(L)'
;FIHAHLPYAGYGSFDEYMQNFHFGRYMEAAAALGTESLVVSAYNDPVCIRSTLEYYTRNVADDPGLMIVMTQTGSHVGWYESKGWSRPVLWLDDVIVQWLSAV
;
A
#
# COMPACT_ATOMS: atom_id res chain seq x y z
N PHE A 1 -22.66 14.40 14.39
CA PHE A 1 -21.41 14.28 13.62
C PHE A 1 -20.26 14.38 14.60
N ILE A 2 -19.51 13.29 14.84
CA ILE A 2 -18.35 13.31 15.72
C ILE A 2 -17.18 13.88 14.91
N HIS A 3 -16.84 15.14 15.15
CA HIS A 3 -15.55 15.72 14.75
C HIS A 3 -14.51 15.30 15.79
N ALA A 4 -14.09 14.03 15.76
CA ALA A 4 -12.94 13.63 16.56
C ALA A 4 -11.69 14.13 15.82
N HIS A 5 -11.06 15.18 16.35
CA HIS A 5 -9.69 15.51 16.00
C HIS A 5 -8.80 14.45 16.65
N LEU A 6 -8.36 13.48 15.87
CA LEU A 6 -7.36 12.50 16.26
C LEU A 6 -6.01 12.98 15.72
N PRO A 7 -5.28 13.86 16.44
CA PRO A 7 -3.94 14.23 16.02
C PRO A 7 -3.10 12.96 15.83
N TYR A 8 -2.27 12.98 14.79
CA TYR A 8 -1.41 11.84 14.44
C TYR A 8 -2.16 10.51 14.28
N ALA A 9 -3.42 10.49 13.81
CA ALA A 9 -4.21 9.27 13.63
C ALA A 9 -4.50 8.49 14.95
N GLY A 10 -4.57 9.18 16.09
CA GLY A 10 -4.98 8.59 17.36
C GLY A 10 -3.83 8.18 18.28
N TYR A 11 -2.58 8.45 17.88
CA TYR A 11 -1.41 8.30 18.73
C TYR A 11 -1.25 9.51 19.65
N GLY A 12 -0.67 9.30 20.83
CA GLY A 12 -0.51 10.32 21.88
C GLY A 12 0.54 11.38 21.57
N SER A 13 1.45 11.14 20.61
CA SER A 13 2.46 12.11 20.17
C SER A 13 2.96 11.85 18.74
N PHE A 14 3.67 12.84 18.16
CA PHE A 14 4.37 12.66 16.89
C PHE A 14 5.48 11.60 16.99
N ASP A 15 6.24 11.56 18.08
CA ASP A 15 7.29 10.57 18.27
C ASP A 15 6.71 9.15 18.37
N GLU A 16 5.61 8.99 19.12
CA GLU A 16 4.88 7.73 19.20
C GLU A 16 4.33 7.32 17.84
N TYR A 17 3.76 8.26 17.08
CA TYR A 17 3.36 8.03 15.70
C TYR A 17 4.55 7.58 14.86
N MET A 18 5.67 8.29 14.84
CA MET A 18 6.83 7.93 14.01
C MET A 18 7.50 6.61 14.44
N GLN A 19 7.45 6.26 15.74
CA GLN A 19 7.97 4.98 16.28
C GLN A 19 7.07 3.78 15.99
N ASN A 20 5.77 3.98 15.76
CA ASN A 20 4.83 2.89 15.50
C ASN A 20 4.36 2.85 14.05
N PHE A 21 4.41 3.99 13.36
CA PHE A 21 4.11 4.16 11.95
C PHE A 21 5.32 3.72 11.11
N HIS A 22 5.51 2.41 11.06
CA HIS A 22 6.51 1.78 10.22
C HIS A 22 5.88 1.48 8.85
N PHE A 23 6.24 2.27 7.86
CA PHE A 23 5.85 2.10 6.45
C PHE A 23 6.17 0.72 5.84
N GLY A 24 6.84 -0.20 6.54
CA GLY A 24 7.09 -1.57 6.06
C GLY A 24 6.18 -2.65 6.68
N ARG A 25 5.45 -2.36 7.77
CA ARG A 25 4.74 -3.41 8.54
C ARG A 25 3.47 -3.92 7.88
N TYR A 26 2.94 -3.24 6.87
CA TYR A 26 1.81 -3.79 6.12
C TYR A 26 2.22 -5.01 5.29
N MET A 27 3.50 -5.11 4.89
CA MET A 27 4.04 -6.28 4.20
C MET A 27 4.18 -7.47 5.15
N GLU A 28 4.68 -7.22 6.36
CA GLU A 28 4.68 -8.20 7.46
C GLU A 28 3.26 -8.70 7.74
N ALA A 29 2.30 -7.78 7.84
CA ALA A 29 0.91 -8.10 8.08
C ALA A 29 0.34 -8.94 6.93
N ALA A 30 0.56 -8.54 5.67
CA ALA A 30 0.08 -9.27 4.50
C ALA A 30 0.64 -10.70 4.44
N ALA A 31 1.94 -10.88 4.66
CA ALA A 31 2.56 -12.21 4.71
C ALA A 31 2.03 -13.04 5.90
N ALA A 32 1.79 -12.41 7.06
CA ALA A 32 1.26 -13.10 8.24
C ALA A 32 -0.21 -13.56 8.10
N LEU A 33 -0.99 -13.00 7.15
CA LEU A 33 -2.37 -13.40 6.94
C LEU A 33 -2.48 -14.85 6.42
N GLY A 34 -1.45 -15.36 5.74
CA GLY A 34 -1.47 -16.71 5.15
C GLY A 34 -2.52 -16.88 4.06
N THR A 35 -3.03 -15.77 3.51
CA THR A 35 -3.99 -15.71 2.41
C THR A 35 -3.37 -15.00 1.22
N GLU A 36 -3.81 -15.36 0.01
CA GLU A 36 -3.38 -14.66 -1.19
C GLU A 36 -3.68 -13.17 -1.09
N SER A 37 -2.63 -12.37 -1.24
CA SER A 37 -2.66 -10.94 -0.97
C SER A 37 -2.00 -10.18 -2.11
N LEU A 38 -2.68 -9.14 -2.59
CA LEU A 38 -2.14 -8.18 -3.53
C LEU A 38 -1.67 -6.93 -2.78
N VAL A 39 -0.42 -6.54 -2.97
CA VAL A 39 0.11 -5.26 -2.52
C VAL A 39 0.45 -4.39 -3.72
N VAL A 40 0.00 -3.14 -3.70
CA VAL A 40 0.27 -2.16 -4.75
C VAL A 40 1.02 -0.97 -4.15
N SER A 41 2.13 -0.58 -4.77
CA SER A 41 3.02 0.49 -4.28
C SER A 41 3.70 1.23 -5.44
N ALA A 42 4.21 2.44 -5.20
CA ALA A 42 4.83 3.28 -6.21
C ALA A 42 6.25 3.70 -5.81
N TYR A 43 7.18 3.69 -6.78
CA TYR A 43 8.59 4.04 -6.58
C TYR A 43 8.81 5.53 -6.25
N ASN A 44 7.82 6.39 -6.46
CA ASN A 44 7.91 7.82 -6.13
C ASN A 44 6.87 8.26 -5.08
N ASP A 45 6.16 7.33 -4.40
CA ASP A 45 5.22 7.67 -3.32
C ASP A 45 5.99 8.18 -2.08
N PRO A 46 6.10 9.49 -1.81
CA PRO A 46 6.99 10.04 -0.78
C PRO A 46 6.74 9.51 0.65
N VAL A 47 5.65 8.76 0.84
CA VAL A 47 5.21 8.15 2.08
C VAL A 47 5.72 6.70 2.23
N CYS A 48 5.75 5.86 1.18
CA CYS A 48 5.87 4.38 1.31
C CYS A 48 7.04 3.68 0.59
N ILE A 49 8.08 4.37 0.10
CA ILE A 49 8.87 3.80 -1.02
C ILE A 49 9.99 2.85 -0.64
N ARG A 50 10.90 3.24 0.24
CA ARG A 50 12.21 2.58 0.29
C ARG A 50 12.24 1.41 1.26
N SER A 51 11.67 1.62 2.44
CA SER A 51 11.57 0.60 3.48
C SER A 51 10.72 -0.59 3.03
N THR A 52 9.65 -0.37 2.28
CA THR A 52 8.79 -1.44 1.76
C THR A 52 9.51 -2.34 0.76
N LEU A 53 10.21 -1.74 -0.21
CA LEU A 53 11.00 -2.49 -1.19
C LEU A 53 12.12 -3.31 -0.55
N GLU A 54 12.82 -2.71 0.43
CA GLU A 54 13.87 -3.38 1.18
C GLU A 54 13.32 -4.52 2.05
N TYR A 55 12.15 -4.35 2.65
CA TYR A 55 11.48 -5.41 3.40
C TYR A 55 11.03 -6.55 2.48
N TYR A 56 10.37 -6.24 1.35
CA TYR A 56 9.93 -7.22 0.36
C TYR A 56 11.08 -8.12 -0.06
N THR A 57 12.14 -7.49 -0.60
CA THR A 57 13.28 -8.18 -1.20
C THR A 57 13.96 -9.10 -0.19
N ARG A 58 13.94 -8.76 1.10
CA ARG A 58 14.61 -9.52 2.15
C ARG A 58 13.75 -10.61 2.77
N ASN A 59 12.43 -10.42 2.88
CA ASN A 59 11.62 -11.23 3.78
C ASN A 59 10.49 -12.00 3.12
N VAL A 60 9.93 -11.49 2.02
CA VAL A 60 8.68 -12.02 1.46
C VAL A 60 8.70 -12.12 -0.07
N ALA A 61 9.88 -12.02 -0.69
CA ALA A 61 10.08 -12.14 -2.14
C ALA A 61 9.76 -13.54 -2.68
N ASP A 62 9.92 -14.58 -1.84
CA ASP A 62 9.69 -15.97 -2.20
C ASP A 62 8.31 -16.49 -1.74
N ASP A 63 7.46 -15.62 -1.17
CA ASP A 63 6.13 -16.01 -0.71
C ASP A 63 5.16 -16.15 -1.90
N PRO A 64 4.68 -17.37 -2.22
CA PRO A 64 3.78 -17.57 -3.36
C PRO A 64 2.38 -16.98 -3.12
N GLY A 65 2.01 -16.69 -1.88
CA GLY A 65 0.75 -16.05 -1.52
C GLY A 65 0.78 -14.52 -1.63
N LEU A 66 1.93 -13.92 -1.92
CA LEU A 66 2.07 -12.47 -1.97
C LEU A 66 2.41 -12.00 -3.39
N MET A 67 1.48 -11.26 -4.01
CA MET A 67 1.75 -10.57 -5.27
C MET A 67 2.01 -9.09 -5.02
N ILE A 68 3.07 -8.55 -5.60
CA ILE A 68 3.37 -7.12 -5.53
C ILE A 68 3.37 -6.49 -6.90
N VAL A 69 2.62 -5.40 -7.03
CA VAL A 69 2.66 -4.50 -8.19
C VAL A 69 3.35 -3.21 -7.78
N MET A 70 4.53 -2.97 -8.36
CA MET A 70 5.30 -1.74 -8.16
C MET A 70 5.21 -0.87 -9.42
N THR A 71 4.66 0.33 -9.30
CA THR A 71 4.65 1.30 -10.40
C THR A 71 5.88 2.22 -10.32
N GLN A 72 6.37 2.72 -11.46
CA GLN A 72 7.44 3.74 -11.46
C GLN A 72 6.94 5.08 -10.90
N THR A 73 5.68 5.42 -11.21
CA THR A 73 5.03 6.64 -10.74
C THR A 73 3.67 6.33 -10.13
N GLY A 74 3.35 7.00 -9.04
CA GLY A 74 2.08 6.94 -8.33
C GLY A 74 2.18 7.85 -7.10
N SER A 75 1.14 8.64 -6.86
CA SER A 75 1.04 9.36 -5.59
C SER A 75 0.62 8.38 -4.48
N HIS A 76 0.87 8.72 -3.21
CA HIS A 76 0.27 8.02 -2.06
C HIS A 76 -1.24 7.80 -2.22
N VAL A 77 -1.85 8.74 -2.94
CA VAL A 77 -3.26 8.80 -3.26
C VAL A 77 -3.57 8.56 -4.75
N GLY A 78 -2.55 8.33 -5.58
CA GLY A 78 -2.69 8.25 -7.04
C GLY A 78 -3.42 6.99 -7.53
N TRP A 79 -3.73 6.07 -6.61
CA TRP A 79 -4.46 4.84 -6.87
C TRP A 79 -5.89 5.09 -7.36
N TYR A 80 -6.49 6.21 -6.96
CA TYR A 80 -7.80 6.66 -7.39
C TYR A 80 -7.74 7.74 -8.48
N GLU A 81 -6.61 7.89 -9.15
CA GLU A 81 -6.52 8.73 -10.34
C GLU A 81 -7.07 7.99 -11.56
N SER A 82 -7.79 8.73 -12.39
CA SER A 82 -8.44 8.16 -13.57
C SER A 82 -7.43 7.83 -14.67
N LYS A 83 -7.73 6.82 -15.50
CA LYS A 83 -6.97 6.49 -16.73
C LYS A 83 -6.99 7.58 -17.82
N GLY A 84 -7.41 8.79 -17.50
CA GLY A 84 -7.52 9.92 -18.41
C GLY A 84 -8.65 10.87 -18.03
N TRP A 85 -8.67 12.04 -18.68
CA TRP A 85 -9.67 13.10 -18.44
C TRP A 85 -11.10 12.70 -18.79
N SER A 86 -11.30 11.68 -19.64
CA SER A 86 -12.60 11.36 -20.25
C SER A 86 -13.35 10.21 -19.59
N ARG A 87 -12.75 9.48 -18.64
CA ARG A 87 -13.41 8.36 -17.94
C ARG A 87 -12.97 8.29 -16.49
N PRO A 88 -13.89 8.24 -15.51
CA PRO A 88 -13.56 8.07 -14.10
C PRO A 88 -13.24 6.60 -13.78
N VAL A 89 -12.52 5.91 -14.67
CA VAL A 89 -12.08 4.53 -14.40
C VAL A 89 -10.74 4.63 -13.71
N LEU A 90 -10.70 4.19 -12.46
CA LEU A 90 -9.48 4.16 -11.67
C LEU A 90 -8.59 3.10 -12.26
N TRP A 91 -7.30 3.39 -12.41
CA TRP A 91 -6.43 2.42 -13.05
C TRP A 91 -6.24 1.17 -12.19
N LEU A 92 -6.32 1.32 -10.86
CA LEU A 92 -6.19 0.24 -9.89
C LEU A 92 -7.34 -0.77 -10.00
N ASP A 93 -8.53 -0.37 -10.45
CA ASP A 93 -9.69 -1.26 -10.62
C ASP A 93 -9.36 -2.42 -11.56
N ASP A 94 -8.69 -2.13 -12.68
CA ASP A 94 -8.31 -3.15 -13.65
C ASP A 94 -7.27 -4.13 -13.08
N VAL A 95 -6.37 -3.65 -12.21
CA VAL A 95 -5.37 -4.50 -11.54
C VAL A 95 -6.06 -5.41 -10.53
N ILE A 96 -6.99 -4.86 -9.72
CA ILE A 96 -7.77 -5.64 -8.76
C ILE A 96 -8.61 -6.70 -9.48
N VAL A 97 -9.33 -6.33 -10.55
CA VAL A 97 -10.17 -7.26 -11.31
C VAL A 97 -9.33 -8.36 -11.94
N GLN A 98 -8.19 -8.02 -12.54
CA GLN A 98 -7.28 -9.02 -13.12
C GLN A 98 -6.74 -9.98 -12.06
N TRP A 99 -6.31 -9.45 -10.91
CA TRP A 99 -5.82 -10.27 -9.81
C TRP A 99 -6.92 -11.20 -9.29
N LEU A 100 -8.10 -10.67 -8.92
CA LEU A 100 -9.23 -11.46 -8.45
C LEU A 100 -9.73 -12.52 -9.45
N SER A 101 -9.46 -12.35 -10.75
CA SER A 101 -9.83 -13.32 -11.78
C SER A 101 -8.79 -14.43 -11.98
N ALA A 102 -7.56 -14.23 -11.48
CA ALA A 102 -6.45 -15.16 -11.62
C ALA A 102 -6.22 -16.02 -10.37
N VAL A 103 -6.90 -15.67 -9.27
CA VAL A 103 -6.89 -16.32 -7.95
C VAL A 103 -8.12 -17.21 -7.84
#